data_AF-A0A6I3H1J8-F1
#
_entry.id   AF-A0A6I3H1J8-F1
#
_cell.length_a   1.000
_cell.length_b   1.000
_cell.length_c   1.000
_cell.angle_alpha   90.00
_cell.angle_beta   90.00
_cell.angle_gamma   90.00
#
_symmetry.space_group_name_H-M   'P 1'
#
loop_
_entity.id
_entity.type
_entity.pdbx_description
1 polymer ?
#
loop_
_entity_poly.entity_id
_entity_poly.type
_entity_poly.pdbx_seq_one_letter_code
_entity_poly.pdbx_strand_id
1 'polypeptide(L)'
;MDLIMQLPVHPLINHAVAVLVPVSALGAILLVVFAKLRSNYSLLLLITVISASISAFIAENSGQALANRVGSPGEHAIQGERLFKIVLVFTIIYVLWFAIHKKFIVIKGAQRVINTGLSASLVATAVASAALTFIVGHSGAAATWEDRIDATVTQPLAPDSPPADSSGNTPKTGKSPSAGKVNLVASEISKHSTAKDCWSIVNGNVYNLTTYVQSHPGGAGVIKNICGRDGSGAFKNQHGSSSKPNNVLSAFLLGSVGSQISSNISQSVITPPAAGAGNSEEGEEEEGDED
;
A
#
# COMPACT_ATOMS: atom_id res chain seq x y z
N MET A 1 9.85 13.65 8.12
CA MET A 1 10.95 12.85 8.71
C MET A 1 10.76 11.39 8.29
N ASP A 2 10.80 11.13 6.97
CA ASP A 2 10.06 9.99 6.41
C ASP A 2 10.97 8.84 5.97
N LEU A 3 12.29 9.01 6.10
CA LEU A 3 13.30 8.00 5.81
C LEU A 3 14.31 7.92 6.96
N ILE A 4 14.46 6.75 7.55
CA ILE A 4 15.61 6.37 8.37
C ILE A 4 16.39 5.39 7.49
N MET A 5 17.63 5.72 7.15
CA MET A 5 18.49 4.87 6.30
C MET A 5 17.89 4.53 4.92
N GLN A 6 17.24 5.49 4.25
CA GLN A 6 16.67 5.35 2.89
C GLN A 6 15.52 4.33 2.74
N LEU A 7 15.04 3.73 3.82
CA LEU A 7 13.86 2.87 3.84
C LEU A 7 12.67 3.66 4.44
N PRO A 8 11.44 3.42 3.96
CA PRO A 8 10.26 3.99 4.59
C PRO A 8 10.25 3.57 6.06
N VAL A 9 10.08 4.52 6.98
CA VAL A 9 10.13 4.22 8.42
C VAL A 9 8.95 3.36 8.87
N HIS A 10 7.86 3.42 8.10
CA HIS A 10 6.58 2.81 8.42
C HIS A 10 6.66 1.29 8.67
N PRO A 11 7.26 0.44 7.81
CA PRO A 11 7.34 -1.00 8.08
C PRO A 11 8.15 -1.35 9.34
N LEU A 12 9.24 -0.63 9.64
CA LEU A 12 10.06 -0.91 10.81
C LEU A 12 9.30 -0.61 12.11
N ILE A 13 8.56 0.51 12.15
CA ILE A 13 7.73 0.85 13.30
C ILE A 13 6.55 -0.13 13.43
N ASN A 14 5.97 -0.58 12.32
CA ASN A 14 4.85 -1.52 12.35
C ASN A 14 5.23 -2.85 13.03
N HIS A 15 6.48 -3.32 12.87
CA HIS A 15 6.98 -4.49 13.61
C HIS A 15 7.02 -4.25 15.12
N ALA A 16 7.47 -3.07 15.55
CA ALA A 16 7.50 -2.71 16.97
C ALA A 16 6.09 -2.73 17.57
N VAL A 17 5.09 -2.17 16.88
CA VAL A 17 3.69 -2.18 17.33
C VAL A 17 3.14 -3.61 17.38
N ALA A 18 3.38 -4.41 16.34
CA ALA A 18 2.90 -5.78 16.23
C ALA A 18 3.45 -6.72 17.33
N VAL A 19 4.60 -6.40 17.92
CA VAL A 19 5.19 -7.17 19.02
C VAL A 19 4.84 -6.57 20.39
N LEU A 20 5.04 -5.26 20.56
CA LEU A 20 4.94 -4.63 21.86
C LEU A 20 3.49 -4.57 22.37
N VAL A 21 2.50 -4.37 21.50
CA VAL A 21 1.09 -4.30 21.94
C VAL A 21 0.59 -5.66 22.45
N PRO A 22 0.75 -6.79 21.74
CA PRO A 22 0.33 -8.10 22.24
C PRO A 22 1.11 -8.54 23.49
N VAL A 23 2.43 -8.30 23.55
CA VAL A 23 3.24 -8.59 24.74
C VAL A 23 2.75 -7.79 25.94
N SER A 24 2.40 -6.51 25.75
CA SER A 24 1.85 -5.67 26.81
C SER A 24 0.48 -6.14 27.28
N ALA A 25 -0.41 -6.53 26.34
CA ALA A 25 -1.72 -7.05 26.66
C ALA A 25 -1.65 -8.36 27.46
N LEU A 26 -0.84 -9.32 27.02
CA LEU A 26 -0.61 -10.58 27.72
C LEU A 26 0.02 -10.35 29.09
N GLY A 27 1.01 -9.48 29.18
CA GLY A 27 1.64 -9.10 30.45
C GLY A 27 0.62 -8.51 31.42
N ALA A 28 -0.27 -7.63 30.98
CA ALA A 28 -1.29 -7.02 31.82
C ALA A 28 -2.29 -8.06 32.36
N ILE A 29 -2.78 -8.96 31.49
CA ILE A 29 -3.66 -10.07 31.90
C ILE A 29 -2.96 -10.95 32.93
N LEU A 30 -1.68 -11.28 32.69
CA LEU A 30 -0.89 -12.12 33.57
C LEU A 30 -0.69 -11.45 34.94
N LEU A 31 -0.41 -10.15 35.00
CA LEU A 31 -0.32 -9.42 36.26
C LEU A 31 -1.66 -9.32 37.00
N VAL A 32 -2.79 -9.22 36.28
CA VAL A 32 -4.11 -9.23 36.90
C VAL A 32 -4.41 -10.60 37.52
N VAL A 33 -4.11 -11.70 36.83
CA VAL A 33 -4.37 -13.07 37.31
C VAL A 33 -3.39 -13.49 38.42
N PHE A 34 -2.09 -13.21 38.25
CA PHE A 34 -1.03 -13.68 39.14
C PHE A 34 -0.51 -12.57 40.05
N ALA A 35 -1.12 -12.44 41.24
CA ALA A 35 -0.74 -11.41 42.21
C ALA A 35 0.75 -11.42 42.60
N LYS A 36 1.40 -12.59 42.59
CA LYS A 36 2.83 -12.74 42.92
C LYS A 36 3.76 -12.04 41.92
N LEU A 37 3.38 -11.91 40.66
CA LEU A 37 4.23 -11.29 39.63
C LEU A 37 4.18 -9.77 39.66
N ARG A 38 3.17 -9.18 40.30
CA ARG A 38 2.93 -7.72 40.27
C ARG A 38 4.08 -6.92 40.87
N SER A 39 4.71 -7.38 41.95
CA SER A 39 5.78 -6.61 42.61
C SER A 39 7.01 -6.40 41.72
N ASN A 40 7.38 -7.42 40.95
CA ASN A 40 8.65 -7.49 40.23
C ASN A 40 8.50 -7.05 38.77
N TYR A 41 7.39 -7.42 38.12
CA TYR A 41 7.24 -7.24 36.67
C TYR A 41 6.37 -6.03 36.28
N SER A 42 5.69 -5.38 37.24
CA SER A 42 4.82 -4.23 36.93
C SER A 42 5.57 -3.02 36.36
N LEU A 43 6.81 -2.77 36.78
CA LEU A 43 7.63 -1.69 36.24
C LEU A 43 8.14 -2.03 34.84
N LEU A 44 8.58 -3.26 34.61
CA LEU A 44 9.03 -3.71 33.29
C LEU A 44 7.89 -3.60 32.28
N LEU A 45 6.70 -4.08 32.67
CA LEU A 45 5.51 -3.97 31.83
C LEU A 45 5.09 -2.51 31.60
N LEU A 46 5.27 -1.60 32.57
CA LEU A 46 5.02 -0.17 32.37
C LEU A 46 5.89 0.40 31.24
N ILE A 47 7.19 0.07 31.23
CA ILE A 47 8.10 0.51 30.18
C ILE A 47 7.64 -0.04 28.83
N THR A 48 7.30 -1.33 28.75
CA THR A 48 6.80 -1.96 27.52
C THR A 48 5.52 -1.31 27.01
N VAL A 49 4.55 -1.03 27.89
CA VAL A 49 3.27 -0.38 27.55
C VAL A 49 3.52 1.03 27.01
N ILE A 50 4.38 1.82 27.65
CA ILE A 50 4.74 3.17 27.18
C ILE A 50 5.43 3.09 25.81
N SER A 51 6.40 2.19 25.63
CA SER A 51 7.05 1.96 24.34
C SER A 51 6.06 1.53 23.26
N ALA A 52 5.07 0.69 23.59
CA ALA A 52 4.01 0.29 22.67
C ALA A 52 3.15 1.50 22.24
N SER A 53 2.75 2.35 23.19
CA SER A 53 1.95 3.55 22.91
C SER A 53 2.70 4.57 22.05
N ILE A 54 3.99 4.79 22.31
CA ILE A 54 4.83 5.67 21.49
C ILE A 54 4.97 5.09 20.09
N SER A 55 5.24 3.79 19.97
CA SER A 55 5.38 3.13 18.66
C SER A 55 4.08 3.21 17.86
N ALA A 56 2.92 3.02 18.49
CA ALA A 56 1.61 3.12 17.84
C ALA A 56 1.35 4.52 17.29
N PHE A 57 1.68 5.57 18.05
CA PHE A 57 1.57 6.96 17.60
C PHE A 57 2.43 7.24 16.35
N ILE A 58 3.69 6.79 16.36
CA ILE A 58 4.59 7.00 15.23
C ILE A 58 4.14 6.15 14.02
N ALA A 59 3.63 4.93 14.23
CA ALA A 59 3.08 4.09 13.17
C ALA A 59 1.89 4.77 12.47
N GLU A 60 0.96 5.34 13.24
CA GLU A 60 -0.19 6.06 12.67
C GLU A 60 0.26 7.30 11.89
N ASN A 61 1.08 8.16 12.48
CA ASN A 61 1.54 9.38 11.80
C ASN A 61 2.35 9.08 10.53
N SER A 62 3.21 8.05 10.58
CA SER A 62 3.97 7.61 9.40
C SER A 62 3.06 6.97 8.35
N GLY A 63 2.00 6.27 8.76
CA GLY A 63 1.00 5.70 7.87
C GLY A 63 0.16 6.76 7.17
N GLN A 64 -0.28 7.80 7.90
CA GLN A 64 -0.97 8.95 7.32
C GLN A 64 -0.07 9.72 6.34
N ALA A 65 1.20 9.93 6.68
CA ALA A 65 2.18 10.56 5.80
C ALA A 65 2.40 9.75 4.51
N LEU A 66 2.40 8.42 4.60
CA LEU A 66 2.48 7.54 3.45
C LEU A 66 1.19 7.58 2.62
N ALA A 67 0.02 7.55 3.27
CA ALA A 67 -1.29 7.62 2.60
C ALA A 67 -1.45 8.90 1.77
N ASN A 68 -0.90 10.03 2.23
CA ASN A 68 -0.88 11.28 1.46
C ASN A 68 -0.06 11.19 0.16
N ARG A 69 0.85 10.23 0.04
CA ARG A 69 1.73 10.04 -1.12
C ARG A 69 1.27 8.93 -2.06
N VAL A 70 0.81 7.81 -1.50
CA VAL A 70 0.48 6.59 -2.28
C VAL A 70 -1.01 6.24 -2.28
N GLY A 71 -1.85 7.06 -1.64
CA GLY A 71 -3.26 6.78 -1.44
C GLY A 71 -3.54 6.03 -0.14
N SER A 72 -4.76 6.15 0.36
CA SER A 72 -5.18 5.48 1.60
C SER A 72 -5.39 3.98 1.37
N PRO A 73 -4.81 3.09 2.19
CA PRO A 73 -5.06 1.64 2.13
C PRO A 73 -6.45 1.25 2.67
N GLY A 74 -7.41 2.19 2.65
CA GLY A 74 -8.80 2.00 3.05
C GLY A 74 -8.93 1.48 4.48
N GLU A 75 -9.46 0.28 4.60
CA GLU A 75 -9.77 -0.40 5.86
C GLU A 75 -8.55 -0.46 6.80
N HIS A 76 -7.35 -0.68 6.28
CA HIS A 76 -6.13 -0.75 7.10
C HIS A 76 -5.82 0.57 7.83
N ALA A 77 -6.02 1.72 7.17
CA ALA A 77 -5.78 3.03 7.78
C ALA A 77 -6.76 3.30 8.94
N ILE A 78 -8.04 2.96 8.74
CA ILE A 78 -9.09 3.11 9.77
C ILE A 78 -8.78 2.21 10.97
N GLN A 79 -8.36 0.97 10.72
CA GLN A 79 -8.02 0.04 11.78
C GLN A 79 -6.75 0.47 12.54
N GLY A 80 -5.76 1.04 11.85
CA GLY A 80 -4.55 1.60 12.46
C GLY A 80 -4.88 2.73 13.46
N GLU A 81 -5.73 3.68 13.07
CA GLU A 81 -6.22 4.75 13.95
C GLU A 81 -6.98 4.20 15.16
N ARG A 82 -7.86 3.22 14.95
CA ARG A 82 -8.61 2.56 16.05
C ARG A 82 -7.66 1.87 17.02
N LEU A 83 -6.63 1.19 16.52
CA LEU A 83 -5.64 0.53 17.35
C LEU A 83 -4.89 1.54 18.22
N PHE A 84 -4.44 2.67 17.67
CA PHE A 84 -3.78 3.72 18.45
C PHE A 84 -4.65 4.23 19.59
N LYS A 85 -5.92 4.58 19.32
CA LYS A 85 -6.85 5.08 20.35
C LYS A 85 -7.04 4.06 21.48
N ILE A 86 -7.21 2.78 21.14
CA ILE A 86 -7.39 1.72 22.13
C ILE A 86 -6.10 1.47 22.93
N VAL A 87 -4.93 1.49 22.30
CA VAL A 87 -3.62 1.37 22.99
C VAL A 87 -3.39 2.55 23.94
N LEU A 88 -3.81 3.76 23.57
CA LEU A 88 -3.72 4.93 24.44
C LEU A 88 -4.62 4.77 25.68
N VAL A 89 -5.86 4.34 25.50
CA VAL A 89 -6.79 4.05 26.62
C VAL A 89 -6.22 2.94 27.51
N PHE A 90 -5.70 1.86 26.92
CA PHE A 90 -5.05 0.78 27.65
C PHE A 90 -3.88 1.28 28.49
N THR A 91 -3.05 2.16 27.91
CA THR A 91 -1.89 2.76 28.59
C THR A 91 -2.32 3.59 29.79
N ILE A 92 -3.34 4.45 29.64
CA ILE A 92 -3.86 5.28 30.74
C ILE A 92 -4.39 4.40 31.87
N ILE A 93 -5.20 3.40 31.54
CA ILE A 93 -5.75 2.45 32.54
C ILE A 93 -4.63 1.70 33.25
N TYR A 94 -3.60 1.25 32.52
CA TYR A 94 -2.45 0.55 33.10
C TYR A 94 -1.64 1.45 34.03
N VAL A 95 -1.38 2.70 33.65
CA VAL A 95 -0.68 3.69 34.48
C VAL A 95 -1.45 3.96 35.78
N LEU A 96 -2.77 4.14 35.69
CA LEU A 96 -3.62 4.32 36.88
C LEU A 96 -3.58 3.08 37.78
N TRP A 97 -3.69 1.89 37.20
CA TRP A 97 -3.61 0.62 37.93
C TRP A 97 -2.24 0.45 38.61
N PHE A 98 -1.16 0.79 37.91
CA PHE A 98 0.21 0.76 38.42
C PHE A 98 0.41 1.73 39.59
N ALA A 99 -0.09 2.97 39.46
CA ALA A 99 0.04 3.98 40.50
C ALA A 99 -0.70 3.60 41.79
N ILE A 100 -1.89 3.01 41.67
CA ILE A 100 -2.64 2.47 42.81
C ILE A 100 -1.90 1.25 43.39
N HIS A 101 -1.40 0.34 42.55
CA HIS A 101 -0.68 -0.85 43.00
C HIS A 101 0.61 -0.52 43.76
N LYS A 102 1.40 0.44 43.27
CA LYS A 102 2.62 0.95 43.94
C LYS A 102 2.31 1.90 45.10
N LYS A 103 1.03 2.12 45.44
CA LYS A 103 0.56 3.01 46.51
C LYS A 103 0.97 4.48 46.33
N PHE A 104 1.27 4.91 45.10
CA PHE A 104 1.43 6.33 44.78
C PHE A 104 0.11 7.09 44.89
N ILE A 105 -1.00 6.40 44.60
CA ILE A 105 -2.36 6.91 44.80
C ILE A 105 -3.04 6.04 45.85
N VAL A 106 -3.53 6.65 46.92
CA VAL A 106 -4.25 5.98 48.01
C VAL A 106 -5.68 6.50 48.04
N ILE A 107 -6.66 5.62 47.78
CA ILE A 107 -8.08 5.97 47.81
C ILE A 107 -8.69 5.40 49.09
N LYS A 108 -9.28 6.26 49.92
CA LYS A 108 -9.95 5.85 51.16
C LYS A 108 -11.43 5.55 50.86
N GLY A 109 -11.88 4.35 51.20
CA GLY A 109 -13.24 3.88 50.89
C GLY A 109 -13.38 3.31 49.47
N ALA A 110 -14.21 2.28 49.30
CA ALA A 110 -14.47 1.59 48.02
C ALA A 110 -13.25 1.00 47.27
N GLN A 111 -12.05 0.96 47.87
CA GLN A 111 -10.82 0.47 47.24
C GLN A 111 -10.95 -0.91 46.56
N ARG A 112 -11.70 -1.84 47.18
CA ARG A 112 -11.94 -3.17 46.60
C ARG A 112 -12.74 -3.09 45.30
N VAL A 113 -13.79 -2.26 45.27
CA VAL A 113 -14.64 -2.05 44.07
C VAL A 113 -13.82 -1.38 42.98
N ILE A 114 -13.06 -0.34 43.33
CA ILE A 114 -12.19 0.39 42.39
C ILE A 114 -11.13 -0.55 41.81
N ASN A 115 -10.42 -1.32 42.63
CA ASN A 115 -9.41 -2.26 42.14
C ASN A 115 -10.00 -3.33 41.23
N THR A 116 -11.19 -3.85 41.56
CA THR A 116 -11.86 -4.88 40.77
C THR A 116 -12.32 -4.31 39.44
N GLY A 117 -12.99 -3.15 39.45
CA GLY A 117 -13.44 -2.45 38.25
C GLY A 117 -12.28 -2.05 37.35
N LEU A 118 -11.21 -1.46 37.90
CA LEU A 118 -10.05 -1.05 37.13
C LEU A 118 -9.29 -2.25 36.53
N SER A 119 -9.19 -3.36 37.27
CA SER A 119 -8.57 -4.58 36.73
C SER A 119 -9.42 -5.20 35.63
N ALA A 120 -10.75 -5.17 35.75
CA ALA A 120 -11.66 -5.65 34.71
C ALA A 120 -11.54 -4.78 33.44
N SER A 121 -11.54 -3.45 33.58
CA SER A 121 -11.32 -2.53 32.47
C SER A 121 -9.95 -2.73 31.83
N LEU A 122 -8.91 -2.95 32.63
CA LEU A 122 -7.56 -3.22 32.12
C LEU A 122 -7.53 -4.49 31.26
N VAL A 123 -8.17 -5.58 31.71
CA VAL A 123 -8.27 -6.83 30.95
C VAL A 123 -9.10 -6.63 29.67
N ALA A 124 -10.23 -5.94 29.76
CA ALA A 124 -11.08 -5.68 28.60
C ALA A 124 -10.33 -4.90 27.51
N THR A 125 -9.65 -3.81 27.88
CA THR A 125 -8.88 -3.02 26.91
C THR A 125 -7.65 -3.78 26.43
N ALA A 126 -6.99 -4.59 27.26
CA ALA A 126 -5.88 -5.45 26.82
C ALA A 126 -6.31 -6.45 25.74
N VAL A 127 -7.45 -7.13 25.95
CA VAL A 127 -8.02 -8.07 24.95
C VAL A 127 -8.39 -7.32 23.67
N ALA A 128 -9.01 -6.14 23.78
CA ALA A 128 -9.33 -5.31 22.62
C ALA A 128 -8.08 -4.86 21.85
N SER A 129 -7.02 -4.44 22.55
CA SER A 129 -5.73 -4.09 21.93
C SER A 129 -5.13 -5.27 21.16
N ALA A 130 -5.11 -6.47 21.75
CA ALA A 130 -4.57 -7.66 21.10
C ALA A 130 -5.41 -8.07 19.87
N ALA A 131 -6.74 -8.06 19.99
CA ALA A 131 -7.65 -8.38 18.88
C ALA A 131 -7.52 -7.38 17.72
N LEU A 132 -7.48 -6.07 18.02
CA LEU A 132 -7.27 -5.04 17.00
C LEU A 132 -5.88 -5.14 16.36
N THR A 133 -4.85 -5.56 17.11
CA THR A 133 -3.52 -5.79 16.51
C THR A 133 -3.58 -6.89 15.45
N PHE A 134 -4.30 -7.98 15.72
CA PHE A 134 -4.51 -9.04 14.73
C PHE A 134 -5.31 -8.55 13.52
N ILE A 135 -6.39 -7.80 13.74
CA ILE A 135 -7.25 -7.24 12.69
C ILE A 135 -6.45 -6.28 11.79
N VAL A 136 -5.68 -5.36 12.37
CA VAL A 136 -4.76 -4.44 11.64
C VAL A 136 -3.71 -5.22 10.85
N GLY A 137 -3.16 -6.29 11.42
CA GLY A 137 -2.21 -7.16 10.74
C GLY A 137 -2.83 -7.85 9.53
N HIS A 138 -4.04 -8.40 9.67
CA HIS A 138 -4.78 -9.05 8.60
C HIS A 138 -5.14 -8.07 7.47
N SER A 139 -5.69 -6.90 7.80
CA SER A 139 -6.00 -5.88 6.79
C SER A 139 -4.76 -5.30 6.12
N GLY A 140 -3.64 -5.20 6.82
CA GLY A 140 -2.37 -4.78 6.23
C GLY A 140 -1.81 -5.81 5.25
N ALA A 141 -1.95 -7.10 5.59
CA ALA A 141 -1.63 -8.18 4.67
C ALA A 141 -2.56 -8.19 3.46
N ALA A 142 -3.87 -8.09 3.66
CA ALA A 142 -4.85 -8.00 2.57
C ALA A 142 -4.55 -6.84 1.62
N ALA A 143 -4.34 -5.63 2.16
CA ALA A 143 -4.00 -4.44 1.37
C ALA A 143 -2.71 -4.58 0.55
N THR A 144 -1.82 -5.51 0.90
CA THR A 144 -0.55 -5.75 0.20
C THR A 144 -0.63 -6.94 -0.78
N TRP A 145 -1.41 -7.97 -0.43
CA TRP A 145 -1.33 -9.30 -1.03
C TRP A 145 -2.63 -9.81 -1.65
N GLU A 146 -3.80 -9.28 -1.32
CA GLU A 146 -5.11 -9.80 -1.78
C GLU A 146 -5.18 -9.89 -3.31
N ASP A 147 -4.86 -8.79 -4.00
CA ASP A 147 -4.81 -8.74 -5.47
C ASP A 147 -3.80 -9.76 -6.09
N ARG A 148 -2.74 -10.11 -5.35
CA ARG A 148 -1.71 -11.06 -5.80
C ARG A 148 -2.14 -12.51 -5.59
N ILE A 149 -2.91 -12.77 -4.53
CA ILE A 149 -3.46 -14.10 -4.22
C ILE A 149 -4.57 -14.42 -5.22
N ASP A 150 -5.47 -13.50 -5.49
CA ASP A 150 -6.55 -13.69 -6.47
C ASP A 150 -6.01 -13.96 -7.88
N ALA A 151 -4.91 -13.28 -8.25
CA ALA A 151 -4.21 -13.56 -9.50
C ALA A 151 -3.60 -14.98 -9.55
N THR A 152 -3.21 -15.55 -8.40
CA THR A 152 -2.59 -16.88 -8.31
C THR A 152 -3.63 -18.01 -8.25
N VAL A 153 -4.75 -17.81 -7.55
CA VAL A 153 -5.84 -18.80 -7.41
C VAL A 153 -6.60 -19.00 -8.73
N THR A 154 -6.61 -17.99 -9.60
CA THR A 154 -7.29 -18.05 -10.90
C THR A 154 -6.41 -18.67 -12.00
N GLN A 155 -5.14 -19.00 -11.70
CA GLN A 155 -4.22 -19.66 -12.62
C GLN A 155 -4.19 -21.18 -12.36
N PRO A 156 -4.58 -22.05 -13.32
CA PRO A 156 -4.42 -23.49 -13.18
C PRO A 156 -2.94 -23.83 -12.98
N LEU A 157 -2.63 -24.63 -11.95
CA LEU A 157 -1.28 -25.16 -11.72
C LEU A 157 -0.84 -25.92 -12.98
N ALA A 158 0.13 -25.36 -13.71
CA ALA A 158 0.74 -26.06 -14.82
C ALA A 158 1.46 -27.31 -14.28
N PRO A 159 1.35 -28.48 -14.94
CA PRO A 159 2.02 -29.68 -14.49
C PRO A 159 3.54 -29.49 -14.54
N ASP A 160 4.21 -29.94 -13.47
CA ASP A 160 5.66 -29.89 -13.26
C ASP A 160 6.44 -30.12 -14.56
N SER A 161 7.22 -29.13 -14.96
CA SER A 161 8.24 -29.27 -16.01
C SER A 161 9.62 -28.94 -15.42
N PRO A 162 10.68 -29.68 -15.82
CA PRO A 162 11.94 -29.75 -15.06
C PRO A 162 12.83 -28.52 -15.27
N PRO A 163 13.86 -28.32 -14.44
CA PRO A 163 14.70 -27.13 -14.51
C PRO A 163 15.54 -27.17 -15.79
N ALA A 164 15.37 -26.18 -16.66
CA ALA A 164 16.22 -25.99 -17.83
C ALA A 164 17.18 -24.83 -17.58
N ASP A 165 18.45 -25.20 -17.67
CA ASP A 165 19.65 -24.44 -17.34
C ASP A 165 19.83 -23.11 -18.08
N SER A 166 20.60 -22.26 -17.41
CA SER A 166 21.24 -21.06 -17.95
C SER A 166 22.26 -21.38 -19.04
N SER A 167 22.18 -20.72 -20.20
CA SER A 167 23.34 -20.08 -20.87
C SER A 167 23.03 -19.52 -22.26
N GLY A 168 23.59 -18.34 -22.57
CA GLY A 168 24.22 -18.14 -23.88
C GLY A 168 23.75 -16.96 -24.73
N ASN A 169 24.45 -15.84 -24.57
CA ASN A 169 24.49 -14.59 -25.34
C ASN A 169 24.47 -14.64 -26.90
N THR A 170 23.58 -13.83 -27.50
CA THR A 170 23.77 -12.80 -28.59
C THR A 170 24.37 -13.20 -29.98
N PRO A 171 24.44 -12.29 -30.99
CA PRO A 171 23.35 -11.87 -31.90
C PRO A 171 23.77 -11.87 -33.40
N LYS A 172 22.86 -12.11 -34.39
CA LYS A 172 22.93 -11.49 -35.73
C LYS A 172 21.81 -11.89 -36.72
N THR A 173 21.18 -10.84 -37.24
CA THR A 173 20.78 -10.59 -38.65
C THR A 173 19.90 -11.57 -39.42
N GLY A 174 18.69 -11.10 -39.74
CA GLY A 174 18.27 -10.93 -41.15
C GLY A 174 17.35 -11.99 -41.75
N LYS A 175 16.03 -11.76 -41.69
CA LYS A 175 15.11 -12.07 -42.80
C LYS A 175 13.82 -11.24 -42.76
N SER A 176 13.43 -10.80 -43.96
CA SER A 176 12.21 -10.07 -44.37
C SER A 176 10.90 -10.58 -43.72
N PRO A 177 9.87 -9.73 -43.54
CA PRO A 177 8.78 -9.98 -42.61
C PRO A 177 7.78 -10.97 -43.21
N SER A 178 7.81 -12.21 -42.73
CA SER A 178 6.57 -12.98 -42.69
C SER A 178 5.60 -12.20 -41.82
N ALA A 179 4.39 -11.95 -42.31
CA ALA A 179 3.33 -11.26 -41.59
C ALA A 179 2.91 -12.12 -40.37
N GLY A 180 3.75 -12.13 -39.34
CA GLY A 180 3.50 -12.82 -38.10
C GLY A 180 2.30 -12.19 -37.42
N LYS A 181 1.42 -13.03 -36.88
CA LYS A 181 0.42 -12.57 -35.94
C LYS A 181 1.04 -12.58 -34.53
N VAL A 182 0.84 -11.50 -33.79
CA VAL A 182 1.24 -11.36 -32.39
C VAL A 182 -0.01 -11.59 -31.54
N ASN A 183 0.08 -12.53 -30.61
CA ASN A 183 -1.00 -12.79 -29.64
C ASN A 183 -0.83 -11.86 -28.45
N LEU A 184 -1.83 -11.02 -28.17
CA LEU A 184 -1.84 -10.09 -27.05
C LEU A 184 -2.16 -10.78 -25.72
N VAL A 185 -1.29 -11.70 -25.31
CA VAL A 185 -1.42 -12.47 -24.06
C VAL A 185 -0.34 -12.06 -23.06
N ALA A 186 -0.59 -12.21 -21.76
CA ALA A 186 0.30 -11.71 -20.70
C ALA A 186 1.78 -12.12 -20.89
N SER A 187 2.05 -13.34 -21.39
CA SER A 187 3.40 -13.84 -21.68
C SER A 187 4.11 -13.11 -22.82
N GLU A 188 3.35 -12.54 -23.76
CA GLU A 188 3.89 -11.66 -24.79
C GLU A 188 4.12 -10.26 -24.21
N ILE A 189 3.12 -9.72 -23.51
CA ILE A 189 3.21 -8.39 -22.88
C ILE A 189 4.43 -8.32 -21.97
N SER A 190 4.71 -9.35 -21.17
CA SER A 190 5.84 -9.39 -20.24
C SER A 190 7.23 -9.26 -20.88
N LYS A 191 7.34 -9.51 -22.19
CA LYS A 191 8.61 -9.31 -22.93
C LYS A 191 8.92 -7.83 -23.11
N HIS A 192 7.89 -6.99 -23.13
CA HIS A 192 7.96 -5.54 -23.33
C HIS A 192 7.97 -4.80 -21.98
N SER A 193 8.97 -5.10 -21.14
CA SER A 193 9.03 -4.68 -19.74
C SER A 193 10.02 -3.54 -19.44
N THR A 194 10.52 -2.83 -20.45
CA THR A 194 11.56 -1.81 -20.26
C THR A 194 11.11 -0.45 -20.75
N ALA A 195 11.76 0.62 -20.30
CA ALA A 195 11.44 1.98 -20.75
C ALA A 195 11.58 2.18 -22.27
N LYS A 196 12.40 1.36 -22.94
CA LYS A 196 12.66 1.42 -24.37
C LYS A 196 11.79 0.45 -25.18
N ASP A 197 11.02 -0.37 -24.47
CA ASP A 197 10.12 -1.37 -25.02
C ASP A 197 9.08 -1.70 -23.95
N CYS A 198 8.01 -0.89 -23.91
CA CYS A 198 7.06 -0.83 -22.79
C CYS A 198 5.65 -1.08 -23.29
N TRP A 199 5.12 -2.27 -23.04
CA TRP A 199 3.68 -2.53 -23.18
C TRP A 199 3.03 -2.67 -21.83
N SER A 200 1.77 -2.28 -21.72
CA SER A 200 1.00 -2.45 -20.49
C SER A 200 -0.45 -2.77 -20.81
N ILE A 201 -1.09 -3.54 -19.91
CA ILE A 201 -2.52 -3.80 -19.96
C ILE A 201 -3.23 -2.74 -19.11
N VAL A 202 -4.24 -2.08 -19.66
CA VAL A 202 -5.12 -1.16 -18.92
C VAL A 202 -6.57 -1.49 -19.28
N ASN A 203 -7.37 -1.84 -18.27
CA ASN A 203 -8.78 -2.19 -18.39
C ASN A 203 -9.06 -3.25 -19.47
N GLY A 204 -8.23 -4.31 -19.54
CA GLY A 204 -8.39 -5.41 -20.48
C GLY A 204 -7.89 -5.14 -21.91
N ASN A 205 -7.29 -3.97 -22.15
CA ASN A 205 -6.70 -3.60 -23.43
C ASN A 205 -5.18 -3.44 -23.31
N VAL A 206 -4.46 -3.72 -24.40
CA VAL A 206 -3.00 -3.67 -24.45
C VAL A 206 -2.56 -2.41 -25.17
N TYR A 207 -1.62 -1.68 -24.56
CA TYR A 207 -1.11 -0.41 -25.07
C TYR A 207 0.41 -0.47 -25.24
N ASN A 208 0.90 0.07 -26.34
CA ASN A 208 2.34 0.30 -26.54
C ASN A 208 2.70 1.71 -26.03
N LEU A 209 3.24 1.79 -24.82
CA LEU A 209 3.56 3.05 -24.14
C LEU A 209 5.00 3.51 -24.37
N THR A 210 5.77 2.81 -25.21
CA THR A 210 7.21 3.02 -25.39
C THR A 210 7.61 4.48 -25.65
N THR A 211 6.87 5.18 -26.50
CA THR A 211 7.12 6.61 -26.78
C THR A 211 6.55 7.55 -25.74
N TYR A 212 5.59 7.09 -24.95
CA TYR A 212 4.93 7.90 -23.95
C TYR A 212 5.69 7.94 -22.62
N VAL A 213 6.56 6.94 -22.36
CA VAL A 213 7.29 6.81 -21.08
C VAL A 213 7.93 8.14 -20.64
N GLN A 214 8.63 8.85 -21.52
CA GLN A 214 9.33 10.08 -21.15
C GLN A 214 8.44 11.32 -21.14
N SER A 215 7.33 11.30 -21.88
CA SER A 215 6.41 12.44 -22.03
C SER A 215 5.23 12.38 -21.06
N HIS A 216 5.17 11.36 -20.21
CA HIS A 216 4.12 11.22 -19.21
C HIS A 216 4.20 12.36 -18.17
N PRO A 217 3.13 13.16 -17.96
CA PRO A 217 3.13 14.27 -17.02
C PRO A 217 3.45 13.90 -15.56
N GLY A 218 3.12 12.66 -15.15
CA GLY A 218 3.47 12.12 -13.83
C GLY A 218 4.92 11.60 -13.73
N GLY A 219 5.74 11.82 -14.75
CA GLY A 219 7.12 11.37 -14.85
C GLY A 219 7.26 9.95 -15.42
N ALA A 220 8.47 9.64 -15.88
CA ALA A 220 8.77 8.37 -16.53
C ALA A 220 8.75 7.16 -15.58
N GLY A 221 9.06 7.38 -14.29
CA GLY A 221 9.15 6.31 -13.30
C GLY A 221 7.84 5.54 -13.13
N VAL A 222 6.71 6.23 -13.18
CA VAL A 222 5.40 5.58 -12.97
C VAL A 222 4.98 4.72 -14.15
N ILE A 223 5.32 5.11 -15.38
CA ILE A 223 5.08 4.27 -16.57
C ILE A 223 6.05 3.08 -16.61
N LYS A 224 7.32 3.29 -16.26
CA LYS A 224 8.31 2.20 -16.17
C LYS A 224 7.87 1.07 -15.24
N ASN A 225 7.16 1.41 -14.16
CA ASN A 225 6.67 0.44 -13.18
C ASN A 225 5.56 -0.47 -13.71
N ILE A 226 4.88 -0.08 -14.80
CA ILE A 226 3.80 -0.86 -15.43
C ILE A 226 4.21 -1.50 -16.76
N CYS A 227 5.44 -1.31 -17.21
CA CYS A 227 5.93 -2.00 -18.40
C CYS A 227 5.95 -3.52 -18.16
N GLY A 228 5.49 -4.26 -19.16
CA GLY A 228 5.45 -5.70 -19.19
C GLY A 228 4.39 -6.32 -18.30
N ARG A 229 3.42 -5.55 -17.82
CA ARG A 229 2.40 -6.03 -16.88
C ARG A 229 1.09 -5.29 -17.00
N ASP A 230 0.11 -5.76 -16.25
CA ASP A 230 -1.16 -5.06 -16.07
C ASP A 230 -0.97 -3.83 -15.17
N GLY A 231 -1.24 -2.67 -15.74
CA GLY A 231 -1.22 -1.36 -15.11
C GLY A 231 -2.61 -0.79 -14.83
N SER A 232 -3.69 -1.57 -15.00
CA SER A 232 -5.08 -1.12 -14.82
C SER A 232 -5.31 -0.49 -13.45
N GLY A 233 -4.78 -1.12 -12.39
CA GLY A 233 -4.85 -0.59 -11.03
C GLY A 233 -4.12 0.74 -10.90
N ALA A 234 -2.87 0.82 -11.38
CA ALA A 234 -2.08 2.05 -11.34
C ALA A 234 -2.75 3.20 -12.11
N PHE A 235 -3.30 2.91 -13.29
CA PHE A 235 -4.01 3.87 -14.10
C PHE A 235 -5.30 4.34 -13.43
N LYS A 236 -6.14 3.42 -12.95
CA LYS A 236 -7.40 3.73 -12.25
C LYS A 236 -7.15 4.53 -10.97
N ASN A 237 -6.13 4.17 -10.20
CA ASN A 237 -5.80 4.86 -8.96
C ASN A 237 -5.34 6.31 -9.20
N GLN A 238 -4.61 6.56 -10.28
CA GLN A 238 -4.07 7.89 -10.58
C GLN A 238 -5.04 8.78 -11.37
N HIS A 239 -5.86 8.18 -12.23
CA HIS A 239 -6.68 8.90 -13.21
C HIS A 239 -8.19 8.67 -13.09
N GLY A 240 -8.62 7.70 -12.27
CA GLY A 240 -10.04 7.39 -12.07
C GLY A 240 -10.76 7.15 -13.40
N SER A 241 -11.89 7.82 -13.57
CA SER A 241 -12.69 7.83 -14.81
C SER A 241 -12.45 9.07 -15.68
N SER A 242 -11.33 9.78 -15.50
CA SER A 242 -11.04 11.01 -16.25
C SER A 242 -10.96 10.74 -17.75
N SER A 243 -11.66 11.54 -18.56
CA SER A 243 -11.70 11.38 -20.01
C SER A 243 -10.37 11.72 -20.69
N LYS A 244 -9.61 12.69 -20.15
CA LYS A 244 -8.36 13.17 -20.76
C LYS A 244 -7.25 12.09 -20.79
N PRO A 245 -6.92 11.37 -19.70
CA PRO A 245 -5.98 10.25 -19.74
C PRO A 245 -6.45 9.07 -20.61
N ASN A 246 -7.76 8.78 -20.61
CA ASN A 246 -8.34 7.73 -21.46
C ASN A 246 -8.21 8.07 -22.96
N ASN A 247 -8.40 9.33 -23.33
CA ASN A 247 -8.22 9.79 -24.71
C ASN A 247 -6.76 9.66 -25.15
N VAL A 248 -5.80 10.01 -24.28
CA VAL A 248 -4.36 9.83 -24.55
C VAL A 248 -4.02 8.35 -24.74
N LEU A 249 -4.54 7.45 -23.89
CA LEU A 249 -4.31 6.00 -24.03
C LEU A 249 -4.80 5.44 -25.36
N SER A 250 -5.92 5.95 -25.89
CA SER A 250 -6.49 5.46 -27.15
C SER A 250 -5.51 5.53 -28.33
N ALA A 251 -4.62 6.53 -28.34
CA ALA A 251 -3.57 6.69 -29.34
C ALA A 251 -2.50 5.58 -29.29
N PHE A 252 -2.42 4.81 -28.21
CA PHE A 252 -1.42 3.76 -28.02
C PHE A 252 -2.01 2.34 -28.05
N LEU A 253 -3.31 2.22 -28.34
CA LEU A 253 -4.03 0.97 -28.28
C LEU A 253 -3.57 0.00 -29.38
N LEU A 254 -3.12 -1.18 -28.96
CA LEU A 254 -2.84 -2.30 -29.86
C LEU A 254 -4.07 -3.18 -30.08
N GLY A 255 -4.84 -3.43 -29.02
CA GLY A 255 -6.05 -4.25 -29.05
C GLY A 255 -6.37 -4.87 -27.69
N SER A 256 -7.43 -5.67 -27.62
CA SER A 256 -7.85 -6.32 -26.37
C SER A 256 -6.99 -7.55 -26.05
N VAL A 257 -6.81 -7.85 -24.76
CA VAL A 257 -6.09 -9.05 -24.31
C VAL A 257 -6.71 -10.30 -24.94
N GLY A 258 -5.87 -11.20 -25.43
CA GLY A 258 -6.25 -12.42 -26.15
C GLY A 258 -6.45 -12.23 -27.67
N SER A 259 -6.45 -10.99 -28.16
CA SER A 259 -6.56 -10.71 -29.60
C SER A 259 -5.27 -11.00 -30.35
N GLN A 260 -5.38 -11.27 -31.65
CA GLN A 260 -4.23 -11.37 -32.55
C GLN A 260 -4.11 -10.10 -33.38
N ILE A 261 -2.92 -9.51 -33.42
CA ILE A 261 -2.61 -8.35 -34.24
C ILE A 261 -1.51 -8.67 -35.25
N SER A 262 -1.46 -7.93 -36.35
CA SER A 262 -0.34 -8.04 -37.29
C SER A 262 0.95 -7.49 -36.67
N SER A 263 2.09 -8.16 -36.89
CA SER A 263 3.40 -7.74 -36.35
C SER A 263 3.78 -6.30 -36.73
N ASN A 264 3.30 -5.80 -37.88
CA ASN A 264 3.51 -4.41 -38.30
C ASN A 264 2.83 -3.38 -37.37
N ILE A 265 1.70 -3.74 -36.75
CA ILE A 265 0.96 -2.86 -35.82
C ILE A 265 1.64 -2.86 -34.44
N SER A 266 2.13 -4.02 -34.00
CA SER A 266 2.91 -4.20 -32.77
C SER A 266 4.19 -3.34 -32.75
N GLN A 267 4.81 -3.13 -33.91
CA GLN A 267 6.04 -2.32 -34.06
C GLN A 267 5.78 -0.85 -34.40
N SER A 268 4.55 -0.47 -34.74
CA SER A 268 4.23 0.90 -35.10
C SER A 268 4.22 1.77 -33.84
N VAL A 269 5.30 2.51 -33.68
CA VAL A 269 5.43 3.58 -32.69
C VAL A 269 4.43 4.68 -33.03
N ILE A 270 3.32 4.76 -32.29
CA ILE A 270 2.34 5.83 -32.47
C ILE A 270 2.86 7.04 -31.68
N THR A 271 3.25 8.10 -32.38
CA THR A 271 3.54 9.39 -31.75
C THR A 271 2.24 9.93 -31.16
N PRO A 272 2.19 10.28 -29.86
CA PRO A 272 1.00 10.91 -29.31
C PRO A 272 0.70 12.22 -30.07
N PRO A 273 -0.59 12.57 -30.27
CA PRO A 273 -0.91 13.91 -30.73
C PRO A 273 -0.30 14.93 -29.77
N ALA A 274 0.34 15.96 -30.32
CA ALA A 274 0.89 17.06 -29.54
C ALA A 274 -0.16 17.53 -28.54
N ALA A 275 0.26 17.75 -27.28
CA ALA A 275 -0.61 18.36 -26.28
C ALA A 275 -1.07 19.71 -26.82
N GLY A 276 -2.28 19.72 -27.39
CA GLY A 276 -2.88 20.89 -28.00
C GLY A 276 -2.91 22.01 -26.97
N ALA A 277 -2.36 23.15 -27.39
CA ALA A 277 -2.49 24.43 -26.76
C ALA A 277 -3.89 24.58 -26.13
N GLY A 278 -3.90 24.97 -24.85
CA GLY A 278 -5.11 25.55 -24.29
C GLY A 278 -5.49 26.73 -25.18
N ASN A 279 -6.73 26.74 -25.64
CA ASN A 279 -7.33 27.89 -26.28
C ASN A 279 -7.32 29.01 -25.22
N SER A 280 -6.27 29.84 -25.23
CA SER A 280 -6.32 31.18 -24.69
C SER A 280 -7.17 31.98 -25.67
N GLU A 281 -8.47 32.00 -25.43
CA GLU A 281 -9.28 33.12 -25.88
C GLU A 281 -8.88 34.32 -25.00
N GLU A 282 -7.82 34.99 -25.44
CA GLU A 282 -7.63 36.42 -25.25
C GLU A 282 -8.87 37.10 -25.84
N GLY A 283 -9.69 37.68 -24.97
CA GLY A 283 -10.69 38.66 -25.33
C GLY A 283 -10.14 40.05 -25.01
N GLU A 284 -9.30 40.55 -25.90
CA GLU A 284 -9.07 41.98 -26.17
C GLU A 284 -9.39 42.10 -27.68
N GLU A 285 -10.17 43.03 -28.22
CA GLU A 285 -10.42 44.44 -27.93
C GLU A 285 -11.79 44.82 -28.55
N GLU A 286 -12.44 45.88 -28.06
CA GLU A 286 -12.91 46.96 -28.94
C GLU A 286 -13.30 48.19 -28.08
N GLU A 287 -12.47 49.22 -28.19
CA GLU A 287 -12.83 50.61 -27.93
C GLU A 287 -14.02 51.02 -28.81
N GLY A 288 -14.93 51.80 -28.21
CA GLY A 288 -16.02 52.49 -28.91
C GLY A 288 -16.36 53.75 -28.13
N ASP A 289 -15.83 54.86 -28.60
CA ASP A 289 -16.01 56.24 -28.16
C ASP A 289 -17.46 56.77 -28.26
N GLU A 290 -17.65 57.97 -27.68
CA GLU A 290 -18.65 59.02 -27.99
C GLU A 290 -20.07 58.91 -27.36
N ASP A 291 -20.30 59.64 -26.24
CA ASP A 291 -20.87 61.01 -26.19
C ASP A 291 -21.39 61.39 -24.78
#